data_AF-A0A0C2G4H0-F1
#
_entry.id   AF-A0A0C2G4H0-F1
#
_cell.length_a   1.000
_cell.length_b   1.000
_cell.length_c   1.000
_cell.angle_alpha   90.00
_cell.angle_beta   90.00
_cell.angle_gamma   90.00
#
_symmetry.space_group_name_H-M   'P 1'
#
loop_
_entity.id
_entity.type
_entity.pdbx_description
1 polymer ?
#
loop_
_entity_poly.entity_id
_entity_poly.type
_entity_poly.pdbx_seq_one_letter_code
_entity_poly.pdbx_strand_id
1 'polypeptide(L)' 'MEDYRAKINYLLSNSDEFLHFPQPITAKIVHIGGITIPETPQLTEEFRDLMERKDRAGVVYISLGSLVPTAKVEV' A
#
# COMPACT_ATOMS: atom_id res chain seq x y z
N MET A 1 14.25 15.97 -16.45
CA MET A 1 13.82 15.72 -15.04
C MET A 1 14.28 16.83 -14.11
N GLU A 2 15.49 17.39 -14.28
CA GLU A 2 16.03 18.51 -13.50
C GLU A 2 15.12 19.75 -13.44
N ASP A 3 14.58 20.18 -14.58
CA ASP A 3 13.72 21.37 -14.68
C ASP A 3 12.46 21.31 -13.80
N TYR A 4 11.91 20.11 -13.61
CA TYR A 4 10.72 19.92 -12.78
C TYR A 4 11.07 20.07 -11.30
N ARG A 5 12.24 19.55 -10.86
CA ARG A 5 12.67 19.64 -9.46
C ARG A 5 12.91 21.08 -9.01
N ALA A 6 13.39 21.94 -9.93
CA ALA A 6 13.60 23.36 -9.65
C ALA A 6 12.28 24.14 -9.49
N LYS A 7 11.23 23.75 -10.23
CA LYS A 7 9.93 24.45 -10.28
C LYS A 7 8.89 23.92 -9.30
N ILE A 8 9.11 22.75 -8.69
CA ILE A 8 8.20 22.17 -7.70
C ILE A 8 8.44 22.84 -6.32
N ASN A 9 7.34 23.32 -5.73
CA ASN A 9 7.34 23.91 -4.38
C ASN A 9 7.19 22.83 -3.30
N TYR A 10 6.31 21.86 -3.51
CA TYR A 10 6.07 20.76 -2.59
C TYR A 10 5.97 19.43 -3.33
N LEU A 11 6.54 18.39 -2.73
CA LEU A 11 6.38 16.99 -3.13
C LEU A 11 5.62 16.26 -2.02
N LEU A 12 4.37 15.90 -2.30
CA LEU A 12 3.55 15.12 -1.37
C LEU A 12 3.85 13.64 -1.59
N SER A 13 4.44 12.99 -0.60
CA SER A 13 4.80 11.58 -0.66
C SER A 13 3.80 10.75 0.14
N ASN A 14 3.18 9.75 -0.49
CA ASN A 14 2.33 8.78 0.21
C ASN A 14 3.20 7.74 0.94
N SER A 15 3.94 8.19 1.94
CA SER A 15 4.80 7.35 2.79
C SER A 15 4.76 7.85 4.23
N ASP A 16 5.09 6.96 5.15
CA ASP A 16 5.26 7.27 6.57
C ASP A 16 6.76 7.49 6.85
N GLU A 17 7.09 8.62 7.46
CA GLU A 17 8.47 9.01 7.75
C GLU A 17 9.16 8.10 8.78
N PHE A 18 8.41 7.49 9.70
CA PHE A 18 8.95 6.61 10.73
C PHE A 18 9.26 5.20 10.21
N LEU A 19 8.65 4.81 9.08
CA LEU A 19 8.91 3.53 8.42
C LEU A 19 10.12 3.61 7.46
N HIS A 20 10.68 4.81 7.25
CA HIS A 20 11.82 5.03 6.37
C HIS A 20 13.13 5.21 7.14
N PHE A 21 14.22 4.76 6.52
CA PHE A 21 15.57 5.11 6.98
C PHE A 21 15.82 6.62 6.84
N PRO A 22 16.51 7.25 7.81
CA PRO A 22 16.83 8.66 7.71
C PRO A 22 17.79 8.89 6.55
N GLN A 23 17.38 9.74 5.62
CA GLN A 23 18.17 10.18 4.48
C GLN A 23 18.10 11.70 4.37
N PRO A 24 19.10 12.37 3.78
CA PRO A 24 19.01 13.79 3.50
C PRO A 24 17.83 14.10 2.58
N ILE A 25 16.83 14.83 3.09
CA ILE A 25 15.66 15.29 2.32
C ILE A 25 15.62 16.81 2.26
N THR A 26 14.94 17.35 1.25
CA THR A 26 14.63 18.78 1.18
C THR A 26 13.36 19.07 1.96
N ALA A 27 13.26 20.27 2.55
CA ALA A 27 12.05 20.74 3.23
C ALA A 27 10.82 20.85 2.31
N LYS A 28 10.99 20.67 0.99
CA LYS A 28 9.89 20.60 0.02
C LYS A 28 9.13 19.26 0.09
N ILE A 29 9.67 18.21 0.71
CA ILE A 29 9.01 16.90 0.79
C ILE A 29 8.10 16.88 2.02
N VAL A 30 6.82 16.57 1.81
CA VAL A 30 5.83 16.41 2.87
C VAL A 30 5.29 14.98 2.79
N HIS A 31 5.46 14.23 3.87
CA HIS A 31 4.98 12.85 3.99
C HIS A 31 3.50 12.86 4.43
N ILE A 32 2.63 12.31 3.59
CA ILE A 32 1.18 12.15 3.83
C ILE A 32 0.82 10.68 3.59
N GLY A 33 1.26 9.83 4.51
CA GLY A 33 0.99 8.40 4.48
C GLY A 33 -0.51 8.09 4.56
N GLY A 34 -0.95 7.11 3.77
CA GLY A 34 -2.32 6.62 3.81
C GLY A 34 -3.34 7.50 3.07
N ILE A 35 -2.93 8.53 2.34
CA ILE A 35 -3.83 9.45 1.64
C ILE A 35 -4.75 8.75 0.61
N THR A 36 -4.34 7.59 0.11
CA THR A 36 -5.09 6.80 -0.88
C THR A 36 -5.82 5.60 -0.27
N ILE A 37 -5.85 5.46 1.06
CA ILE A 37 -6.56 4.35 1.71
C ILE A 37 -8.04 4.76 1.82
N PRO A 38 -8.95 4.08 1.09
CA PRO A 38 -10.37 4.36 1.22
C PRO A 38 -10.91 3.84 2.54
N GLU A 39 -12.11 4.28 2.93
CA GLU A 39 -12.84 3.66 4.03
C GLU A 39 -13.04 2.17 3.72
N THR A 40 -12.78 1.32 4.71
CA THR A 40 -12.87 -0.13 4.57
C THR A 40 -14.33 -0.56 4.39
N PRO A 41 -14.71 -1.15 3.24
CA PRO A 41 -16.04 -1.72 3.07
C PRO A 41 -16.19 -2.97 3.95
N GLN A 42 -17.44 -3.33 4.25
CA GLN A 42 -17.71 -4.59 4.93
C GLN A 42 -17.29 -5.77 4.05
N LEU A 43 -16.68 -6.77 4.69
CA LEU A 43 -16.28 -8.00 4.04
C LEU A 43 -17.52 -8.79 3.61
N THR A 44 -17.49 -9.40 2.43
CA THR A 44 -18.58 -10.28 1.99
C THR A 44 -18.73 -11.46 2.95
N GLU A 45 -19.94 -12.01 3.06
CA GLU A 45 -20.25 -13.10 3.98
C GLU A 45 -19.30 -14.29 3.82
N GLU A 46 -19.00 -14.71 2.58
CA GLU A 46 -18.05 -15.78 2.28
C GLU A 46 -16.65 -15.55 2.91
N PHE A 47 -16.07 -14.36 2.73
CA PHE A 47 -14.74 -14.07 3.25
C PHE A 47 -14.76 -13.80 4.76
N ARG A 48 -15.85 -13.23 5.30
CA ARG A 48 -16.02 -13.03 6.74
C ARG A 48 -16.08 -14.37 7.45
N ASP A 49 -16.88 -15.30 6.97
CA ASP A 49 -16.98 -16.65 7.53
C ASP A 49 -15.63 -17.37 7.44
N LEU A 50 -14.85 -17.12 6.39
CA LEU A 50 -13.47 -17.61 6.31
C LEU A 50 -12.58 -16.95 7.38
N MET A 51 -12.60 -15.62 7.53
CA MET A 51 -11.73 -14.92 8.47
C MET A 51 -12.06 -15.19 9.95
N GLU A 52 -13.33 -15.36 10.30
CA GLU A 52 -13.80 -15.45 11.68
C GLU A 52 -13.90 -16.89 12.23
N ARG A 53 -13.50 -17.88 11.43
CA ARG A 53 -13.49 -19.29 11.84
C ARG A 53 -12.59 -19.57 13.03
N LYS A 54 -13.18 -20.16 14.07
CA LYS A 54 -12.51 -20.46 15.37
C LYS A 54 -11.82 -21.81 15.43
N ASP A 55 -11.99 -22.66 14.41
CA ASP A 55 -11.45 -24.02 14.34
C ASP A 55 -10.00 -24.08 13.84
N ARG A 56 -9.35 -22.93 13.64
CA ARG A 56 -7.97 -22.80 13.11
C ARG A 56 -7.21 -21.68 13.78
N ALA A 57 -5.88 -21.74 13.71
CA ALA A 57 -4.99 -20.72 14.29
C ALA A 57 -5.08 -19.35 13.60
N GLY A 58 -5.43 -19.32 12.30
CA GLY A 58 -5.58 -18.07 11.56
C GLY A 58 -5.79 -18.29 10.06
N VAL A 59 -5.81 -17.20 9.30
CA VAL A 59 -5.97 -17.19 7.84
C VAL A 59 -4.74 -16.56 7.20
N VAL A 60 -4.26 -17.16 6.11
CA VAL A 60 -3.17 -16.60 5.30
C VAL A 60 -3.79 -15.93 4.08
N TYR A 61 -3.62 -14.62 3.96
CA TYR A 61 -4.00 -13.85 2.79
C TYR A 61 -2.79 -13.68 1.86
N ILE A 62 -2.95 -14.07 0.59
CA ILE A 62 -1.91 -13.95 -0.44
C ILE A 62 -2.48 -13.13 -1.59
N SER A 63 -1.79 -12.05 -1.95
CA SER A 63 -2.11 -11.21 -3.10
C SER A 63 -0.81 -10.75 -3.77
N LEU A 64 -0.78 -10.82 -5.11
CA LEU A 64 0.36 -10.39 -5.93
C LEU A 64 0.15 -8.98 -6.52
N GLY A 65 -0.88 -8.27 -6.05
CA GLY A 65 -1.34 -7.03 -6.66
C GLY A 65 -2.09 -7.26 -7.97
N SER A 66 -2.44 -6.17 -8.66
CA SER A 66 -3.27 -6.20 -9.88
C SER A 66 -2.47 -6.39 -11.17
N LEU A 67 -1.13 -6.23 -11.13
CA LEU A 67 -0.29 -6.26 -12.33
C LEU A 67 0.19 -7.66 -12.70
N VAL A 68 0.27 -8.57 -11.73
CA VAL A 68 0.79 -9.92 -11.97
C VAL A 68 -0.36 -10.85 -12.35
N PRO A 69 -0.34 -11.47 -13.55
CA PRO A 69 -1.34 -12.45 -13.91
C PRO A 69 -1.25 -13.69 -13.02
N THR A 70 -2.39 -14.13 -12.49
CA THR A 70 -2.51 -15.29 -11.60
C THR A 70 -2.87 -16.58 -12.34
N ALA A 71 -3.11 -16.51 -13.65
CA ALA A 71 -3.35 -17.68 -14.49
C ALA A 71 -2.04 -18.35 -14.92
N LYS A 72 -2.09 -19.68 -15.02
CA LYS A 72 -0.98 -20.62 -15.28
C LYS A 72 0.14 -20.04 -16.16
N VAL A 73 1.35 -20.02 -15.62
CA VAL A 73 2.56 -20.05 -16.43
C VAL A 73 2.62 -21.45 -17.05
N GLU A 74 2.30 -21.57 -18.33
CA GLU A 74 2.64 -22.77 -19.10
C GLU A 74 4.17 -22.78 -19.25
N VAL A 75 4.81 -23.70 -18.52
CA VAL A 75 6.23 -24.04 -18.68
C VAL A 75 6.32 -25.25 -19.60
#